data_AF-A0AAD3HLX4-F1
#
_entry.id   AF-A0AAD3HLX4-F1
#
_cell.length_a   1.000
_cell.length_b   1.000
_cell.length_c   1.000
_cell.angle_alpha   90.00
_cell.angle_beta   90.00
_cell.angle_gamma   90.00
#
_symmetry.space_group_name_H-M   'P 1'
#
loop_
_entity.id
_entity.type
_entity.pdbx_description
1 polymer ?
#
loop_
_entity_poly.entity_id
_entity_poly.type
_entity_poly.pdbx_seq_one_letter_code
_entity_poly.pdbx_strand_id
1 'polypeptide(L)'
;LLPLGGVEPKEVAEYFGMMNVGLRGVVPGEPTERFLRTRLRQCKLLGGACLGGLAVAAQLYDGACVRALGASLGSTSLLIIVGAVLQTARQVEALLEGPKLQRRLQRERQAIESLSLL
;
A
#
# COMPACT_ATOMS: atom_id res chain seq x y z
N LEU A 1 -3.15 7.12 -8.27
CA LEU A 1 -1.69 6.89 -8.32
C LEU A 1 -1.05 8.22 -8.67
N LEU A 2 -0.04 8.68 -7.92
CA LEU A 2 0.82 9.73 -8.47
C LEU A 2 1.29 9.28 -9.87
N PRO A 3 1.37 10.17 -10.86
CA PRO A 3 1.86 9.83 -12.20
C PRO A 3 3.32 9.34 -12.21
N LEU A 4 4.00 9.32 -11.07
CA LEU A 4 5.36 8.84 -10.90
C LEU A 4 5.35 7.62 -9.97
N GLY A 5 5.89 6.50 -10.46
CA GLY A 5 6.00 5.23 -9.76
C GLY A 5 6.94 5.22 -8.55
N GLY A 6 7.43 6.38 -8.08
CA GLY A 6 8.33 6.51 -6.96
C GLY A 6 7.60 6.81 -5.65
N VAL A 7 7.81 5.95 -4.65
CA VAL A 7 7.51 6.25 -3.23
C VAL A 7 8.61 7.12 -2.61
N GLU A 8 9.41 7.78 -3.46
CA GLU A 8 10.54 8.58 -3.03
C GLU A 8 10.03 9.86 -2.37
N PRO A 9 10.51 10.18 -1.16
CA PRO A 9 10.02 11.34 -0.41
C PRO A 9 10.24 12.66 -1.15
N LYS A 10 11.20 12.70 -2.09
CA LYS A 10 11.50 13.87 -2.93
C LYS A 10 10.39 14.12 -3.96
N GLU A 11 10.01 13.12 -4.74
CA GLU A 11 8.92 13.24 -5.73
C GLU A 11 7.59 13.57 -5.05
N VAL A 12 7.31 12.96 -3.89
CA VAL A 12 6.09 13.25 -3.13
C VAL A 12 6.08 14.70 -2.62
N ALA A 13 7.23 15.21 -2.17
CA ALA A 13 7.36 16.61 -1.75
C ALA A 13 7.20 17.59 -2.91
N GLU A 14 7.73 17.27 -4.09
CA GLU A 14 7.59 18.08 -5.30
C GLU A 14 6.13 18.12 -5.80
N TYR A 15 5.45 16.97 -5.79
CA TYR A 15 4.03 16.88 -6.12
C TYR A 15 3.14 17.68 -5.17
N PHE A 16 3.43 17.67 -3.87
CA PHE A 16 2.75 18.51 -2.88
C PHE A 16 2.93 20.01 -3.18
N GLY A 17 4.12 20.40 -3.65
CA GLY A 17 4.39 21.74 -4.17
C GLY A 17 3.53 22.07 -5.40
N MET A 18 3.49 21.19 -6.40
CA MET A 18 2.71 21.40 -7.63
C MET A 18 1.19 21.48 -7.39
N MET A 19 0.67 20.69 -6.44
CA MET A 19 -0.74 20.74 -6.06
C MET A 19 -1.10 21.88 -5.10
N ASN A 20 -0.12 22.69 -4.68
CA ASN A 20 -0.28 23.71 -3.65
C ASN A 20 -0.88 23.17 -2.33
N VAL A 21 -0.58 21.90 -1.99
CA VAL A 21 -1.01 21.21 -0.76
C VAL A 21 0.20 21.02 0.14
N GLY A 22 0.23 21.69 1.29
CA GLY A 22 1.33 21.61 2.26
C GLY A 22 1.01 20.74 3.48
N LEU A 23 2.03 20.10 4.05
CA LEU A 23 1.94 19.50 5.38
C LEU A 23 1.81 20.59 6.44
N ARG A 24 0.92 20.40 7.43
CA ARG A 24 0.71 21.37 8.51
C ARG A 24 2.01 21.63 9.28
N GLY A 25 2.51 22.86 9.23
CA GLY A 25 3.72 23.30 9.96
C GLY A 25 5.05 23.01 9.23
N VAL A 26 5.04 22.54 7.98
CA VAL A 26 6.25 22.29 7.18
C VAL A 26 6.11 22.97 5.83
N VAL A 27 7.11 23.78 5.45
CA VAL A 27 7.13 24.49 4.16
C VAL A 27 7.30 23.45 3.03
N PRO A 28 6.60 23.60 1.89
CA PRO A 28 6.80 22.71 0.74
C PRO A 28 8.25 22.77 0.22
N GLY A 29 8.82 21.62 -0.19
CA GLY A 29 10.20 21.49 -0.67
C GLY A 29 11.09 20.57 0.19
N GLU A 30 12.38 20.89 0.30
CA GLU A 30 13.36 20.14 1.11
C GLU A 30 12.92 19.79 2.54
N PRO A 31 12.32 20.71 3.33
CA PRO A 31 11.93 20.37 4.70
C PRO A 31 10.79 19.34 4.75
N THR A 32 9.94 19.29 3.71
CA THR A 32 8.90 18.26 3.55
C THR A 32 9.53 16.88 3.28
N GLU A 33 10.50 16.80 2.35
CA GLU A 33 11.23 15.55 2.07
C GLU A 33 11.88 14.95 3.33
N ARG A 34 12.61 15.77 4.09
CA ARG A 34 13.30 15.32 5.32
C ARG A 34 12.33 14.77 6.36
N PHE A 35 11.17 15.41 6.50
CA PHE A 35 10.11 14.96 7.40
C PHE A 35 9.55 13.60 6.97
N LEU A 36 9.15 13.46 5.70
CA LEU A 36 8.65 12.20 5.14
C LEU A 36 9.69 11.09 5.27
N ARG A 37 10.96 11.36 4.95
CA ARG A 37 12.05 10.39 5.04
C ARG A 37 12.25 9.85 6.47
N THR A 38 12.15 10.72 7.47
CA THR A 38 12.29 10.33 8.89
C THR A 38 11.16 9.40 9.32
N ARG A 39 9.91 9.74 8.99
CA ARG A 39 8.74 8.92 9.33
C ARG A 39 8.72 7.60 8.56
N LEU A 40 9.00 7.63 7.26
CA LEU A 40 9.11 6.42 6.44
C LEU A 40 10.17 5.46 6.99
N ARG A 41 11.31 5.97 7.47
CA ARG A 41 12.34 5.14 8.09
C ARG A 41 11.83 4.42 9.34
N GLN A 42 11.14 5.14 10.23
CA GLN A 42 10.59 4.54 11.46
C GLN A 42 9.57 3.45 11.13
N CYS A 43 8.65 3.69 10.19
CA CYS A 43 7.67 2.68 9.78
C CYS A 43 8.31 1.47 9.09
N LYS A 44 9.30 1.68 8.20
CA LYS A 44 10.01 0.59 7.52
C LYS A 44 10.81 -0.27 8.48
N LEU A 45 11.42 0.32 9.51
CA LEU A 45 12.14 -0.45 10.53
C LEU A 45 11.19 -1.38 11.31
N LEU A 46 10.02 -0.90 11.72
CA LEU A 46 9.01 -1.73 12.39
C LEU A 46 8.46 -2.83 11.48
N GLY A 47 8.13 -2.50 10.23
CA GLY A 47 7.64 -3.47 9.24
C GLY A 47 8.67 -4.54 8.90
N GLY A 48 9.93 -4.14 8.69
CA GLY A 48 11.04 -5.05 8.40
C GLY A 48 11.36 -6.00 9.55
N ALA A 49 11.31 -5.51 10.80
CA ALA A 49 11.51 -6.34 11.98
C ALA A 49 10.44 -7.44 12.10
N CYS A 50 9.17 -7.10 11.84
CA CYS A 50 8.07 -8.08 11.87
C CYS A 50 8.21 -9.13 10.75
N LEU A 51 8.52 -8.70 9.53
CA LEU A 51 8.71 -9.61 8.39
C LEU A 51 9.91 -10.54 8.59
N GLY A 52 11.03 -10.02 9.10
CA GLY A 52 12.19 -10.82 9.46
C GLY A 52 11.87 -11.85 10.56
N GLY A 53 11.14 -11.42 11.59
CA GLY A 53 10.69 -12.32 12.66
C GLY A 53 9.81 -13.46 12.15
N LEU A 54 8.84 -13.18 11.27
CA LEU A 54 7.98 -14.20 10.65
C LEU A 54 8.77 -15.19 9.80
N ALA A 55 9.77 -14.72 9.05
CA ALA A 55 10.62 -15.60 8.23
C ALA A 55 11.46 -16.55 9.09
N VAL A 56 12.08 -16.04 10.16
CA VAL A 56 12.86 -16.86 11.10
C VAL A 56 11.95 -17.86 11.82
N ALA A 57 10.76 -17.44 12.24
CA ALA A 57 9.79 -18.32 12.88
C ALA A 57 9.38 -19.46 11.93
N ALA A 58 9.05 -19.17 10.67
CA ALA A 58 8.67 -20.18 9.68
C ALA A 58 9.77 -21.24 9.49
N GLN A 59 11.03 -20.82 9.42
CA GLN A 59 12.17 -21.72 9.29
C GLN A 59 12.38 -22.59 10.54
N LEU A 60 12.22 -22.01 11.73
CA LEU A 60 12.36 -22.74 12.99
C LEU A 60 11.26 -23.79 13.16
N TYR A 61 10.03 -23.47 12.76
CA TYR A 61 8.91 -24.40 12.73
C TYR A 61 9.16 -25.57 11.78
N ASP A 62 9.70 -25.30 10.58
CA ASP A 62 10.00 -26.38 9.63
C ASP A 62 11.07 -27.33 10.18
N GLY A 63 12.13 -26.79 10.80
CA GLY A 63 13.17 -27.60 11.46
C GLY A 63 12.65 -28.44 12.63
N ALA A 64 11.74 -27.89 13.44
CA ALA A 64 11.11 -28.63 14.54
C ALA A 64 10.22 -29.78 14.03
N CYS A 65 9.47 -29.55 12.96
CA CYS A 65 8.57 -30.54 12.39
C CYS A 65 9.29 -31.65 11.62
N VAL A 66 10.39 -31.34 10.93
CA VAL A 66 11.26 -32.38 10.35
C VAL A 66 11.78 -33.34 11.42
N ARG A 67 12.13 -32.82 12.60
CA ARG A 67 12.66 -33.62 13.71
C ARG A 67 11.58 -34.45 14.43
N ALA A 68 10.32 -34.01 14.38
CA ALA A 68 9.20 -34.66 15.05
C ALA A 68 8.39 -35.62 14.16
N LEU A 69 8.18 -35.27 12.88
CA LEU A 69 7.34 -36.02 11.93
C LEU A 69 8.11 -36.56 10.72
N GLY A 70 9.41 -36.29 10.57
CA GLY A 70 10.21 -36.74 9.44
C GLY A 70 9.87 -36.08 8.10
N ALA A 71 9.00 -35.07 8.11
CA ALA A 71 8.53 -34.36 6.92
C ALA A 71 8.55 -32.84 7.13
N SER A 72 8.93 -32.09 6.10
CA SER A 72 8.79 -30.63 6.08
C SER A 72 7.33 -30.27 5.86
N LEU A 73 6.77 -29.39 6.69
CA LEU A 73 5.39 -28.92 6.55
C LEU A 73 5.22 -27.93 5.38
N GLY A 74 6.33 -27.40 4.85
CA GLY A 74 6.28 -26.36 3.83
C GLY A 74 5.93 -25.00 4.42
N SER A 75 6.41 -24.69 5.63
CA SER A 75 6.18 -23.41 6.33
C SER A 75 6.50 -22.19 5.45
N THR A 76 7.55 -22.29 4.63
CA THR A 76 7.99 -21.25 3.69
C THR A 76 7.02 -21.08 2.53
N SER A 77 6.41 -22.17 2.03
CA SER A 77 5.42 -22.08 0.95
C SER A 77 4.14 -21.42 1.45
N LEU A 78 3.73 -21.68 2.70
CA LEU A 78 2.60 -21.01 3.33
C LEU A 78 2.80 -19.49 3.42
N LEU A 79 4.00 -19.03 3.79
CA LEU A 79 4.32 -17.61 3.88
C LEU A 79 4.19 -16.93 2.49
N ILE A 80 4.70 -17.59 1.44
CA ILE A 80 4.56 -17.12 0.05
C ILE A 80 3.08 -17.06 -0.35
N ILE A 81 2.29 -18.09 -0.04
CA ILE A 81 0.86 -18.15 -0.36
C ILE A 81 0.10 -17.01 0.32
N VAL A 82 0.35 -16.74 1.60
CA VAL A 82 -0.28 -15.62 2.31
C VAL A 82 0.07 -14.29 1.64
N GLY A 83 1.33 -14.11 1.23
CA GLY A 83 1.75 -12.93 0.47
C GLY A 83 0.97 -12.77 -0.83
N ALA A 84 0.83 -13.85 -1.61
CA ALA A 84 0.08 -13.84 -2.86
C ALA A 84 -1.41 -13.54 -2.62
N VAL A 85 -2.04 -14.18 -1.64
CA VAL A 85 -3.46 -13.97 -1.30
C VAL A 85 -3.73 -12.52 -0.87
N LEU A 86 -2.86 -11.93 -0.03
CA LEU A 86 -2.98 -10.54 0.37
C LEU A 86 -2.81 -9.57 -0.80
N GLN A 87 -1.89 -9.88 -1.73
CA GLN A 87 -1.71 -9.08 -2.94
C GLN A 87 -2.97 -9.13 -3.83
N THR A 88 -3.51 -10.33 -4.06
CA THR A 88 -4.73 -10.50 -4.85
C THR A 88 -5.93 -9.82 -4.18
N ALA A 89 -6.08 -9.92 -2.85
CA ALA A 89 -7.16 -9.26 -2.12
C ALA A 89 -7.17 -7.73 -2.34
N ARG A 90 -6.00 -7.09 -2.23
CA ARG A 90 -5.86 -5.64 -2.50
C ARG A 90 -6.15 -5.29 -3.95
N GLN A 91 -5.71 -6.13 -4.89
CA GLN A 91 -5.95 -5.92 -6.31
C GLN A 91 -7.44 -6.02 -6.65
N VAL A 92 -8.16 -6.98 -6.07
CA VAL A 92 -9.61 -7.11 -6.22
C VAL A 92 -10.32 -5.89 -5.65
N GLU A 93 -9.94 -5.43 -4.46
CA GLU A 93 -10.53 -4.23 -3.85
C GLU A 93 -10.34 -2.99 -4.73
N ALA A 94 -9.14 -2.79 -5.30
CA ALA A 94 -8.86 -1.69 -6.22
C ALA A 94 -9.73 -1.74 -7.51
N LEU A 95 -9.98 -2.93 -8.07
CA LEU A 95 -10.84 -3.10 -9.24
C LEU A 95 -12.31 -2.78 -8.94
N LEU A 96 -12.76 -2.99 -7.70
CA LEU A 96 -14.14 -2.74 -7.28
C LEU A 96 -14.45 -1.26 -7.03
N GLU A 97 -13.45 -0.39 -6.86
CA GLU A 97 -13.67 1.05 -6.68
C GLU A 97 -14.05 1.78 -7.97
N GLY A 98 -13.50 1.36 -9.11
CA GLY A 98 -13.85 1.89 -10.43
C GLY A 98 -15.36 1.92 -10.74
N PRO A 99 -16.08 0.79 -10.65
CA PRO A 99 -17.52 0.76 -10.94
C PRO A 99 -18.36 1.53 -9.91
N LYS A 100 -17.90 1.74 -8.67
CA LYS A 100 -18.62 2.55 -7.67
C LYS A 100 -18.67 4.02 -8.07
N LEU A 101 -17.57 4.56 -8.62
CA LEU A 101 -17.51 5.95 -9.05
C LEU A 101 -18.33 6.20 -10.31
N GLN A 102 -18.28 5.27 -11.27
CA GLN A 102 -19.09 5.34 -12.50
C GLN A 102 -20.58 5.44 -12.20
N ARG A 103 -21.08 4.70 -11.20
CA ARG A 103 -22.48 4.78 -10.76
C ARG A 103 -22.86 6.15 -10.18
N ARG A 104 -21.94 6.85 -9.50
CA ARG A 104 -22.20 8.21 -8.99
C ARG A 104 -22.19 9.25 -10.10
N LEU A 105 -21.23 9.16 -11.01
CA LEU A 105 -21.14 10.05 -12.17
C LEU A 105 -22.34 9.91 -13.10
N GLN A 106 -22.88 8.70 -13.29
CA GLN A 106 -24.09 8.50 -14.09
C GLN A 106 -25.31 9.21 -13.50
N ARG A 107 -25.47 9.21 -12.16
CA ARG A 107 -26.56 9.94 -11.50
C ARG A 107 -26.43 11.46 -11.67
N GLU A 108 -25.21 11.98 -11.54
CA GLU A 108 -24.95 13.41 -11.74
C GLU A 108 -25.15 13.82 -13.20
N ARG A 109 -24.71 13.00 -14.16
CA ARG A 109 -24.96 13.27 -15.59
C ARG A 109 -26.44 13.35 -15.92
N GLN A 110 -27.25 12.44 -15.37
CA GLN A 110 -28.70 12.46 -15.59
C GLN A 110 -29.37 13.71 -15.01
N ALA A 111 -28.91 14.19 -13.85
CA ALA A 111 -29.42 15.43 -13.26
C ALA A 111 -29.07 16.66 -14.12
N ILE A 112 -27.84 16.73 -14.63
CA ILE A 112 -27.39 17.83 -15.51
C ILE A 112 -28.13 17.79 -16.86
N GLU A 113 -28.37 16.60 -17.41
CA GLU A 113 -29.10 16.43 -18.67
C GLU A 113 -30.56 16.92 -18.55
N SER A 114 -31.23 16.62 -17.43
CA SER A 114 -32.59 17.14 -17.16
C SER A 114 -32.65 18.66 -16.97
N LEU A 115 -31.57 19.29 -16.47
CA LEU A 115 -31.46 20.76 -16.38
C LEU A 115 -31.18 21.43 -17.73
N SER A 116 -30.61 20.70 -18.69
CA SER A 116 -30.28 21.24 -20.01
C SER A 116 -31.46 21.26 -21.00
N LEU A 117 -32.54 20.53 -20.70
CA LEU A 117 -33.75 20.41 -21.52
C LEU A 117 -34.90 21.32 -21.05
N LEU A 118 -34.65 22.16 -20.05
CA LEU A 118 -35.60 23.10 -19.43
C LEU A 118 -35.12 24.53 -19.67
#